data_AF-A0A443KIJ9-F1
#
_entry.id   AF-A0A443KIJ9-F1
#
_cell.length_a   1.000
_cell.length_b   1.000
_cell.length_c   1.000
_cell.angle_alpha   90.00
_cell.angle_beta   90.00
_cell.angle_gamma   90.00
#
_symmetry.space_group_name_H-M   'P 1'
#
loop_
_entity.id
_entity.type
_entity.pdbx_description
1 polymer ?
#
loop_
_entity_poly.entity_id
_entity_poly.type
_entity_poly.pdbx_seq_one_letter_code
_entity_poly.pdbx_strand_id
1 'polypeptide(L)'
;MPWGILAPDTVVSQRRQQNLGLAAAVRHFNDRAVPGIGGMWFPMPILWSVLAVSIAEELGVPALPVGNAVEARVMLEAIDGPQDRRVRGARKMQGLKDNSFNNLKRRGTYVVQPIRMAMVQPLVALGFVQGSRYGAFRIHGAGRELLELDAMKEPRRLLGAWAHGRQPHGLREVLTALSPVGTVPAAVRKLILARLLEGTDPGSVRRRNLARLGRGPTSAQLEHETALPGVASDHWSDLRAGAAFMDLRDAALTVLDRLEQHLLQLRDNNQPVRLSASEAVEVASGRLTQLRALGPAKGELIDHGHEASSRSFTAEIRNLSDARLIQKLAERDATVICWRGDSIMLGAAAGELRGSADTEDENRPPQDDAFAPQLFRLHNLHCLVTELSGQVNPGIRDAGSEAA
;
A
#
# COMPACT_ATOMS: atom_id res chain seq x y z
N MET A 1 7.58 48.56 -3.49
CA MET A 1 6.81 47.35 -3.85
C MET A 1 7.80 46.19 -4.01
N PRO A 2 8.19 45.48 -2.93
CA PRO A 2 9.12 44.38 -3.06
C PRO A 2 8.37 43.17 -3.62
N TRP A 3 8.74 42.75 -4.83
CA TRP A 3 8.36 41.46 -5.39
C TRP A 3 9.08 40.37 -4.59
N GLY A 4 8.41 39.85 -3.57
CA GLY A 4 8.89 38.73 -2.76
C GLY A 4 8.67 37.42 -3.50
N ILE A 5 9.77 36.70 -3.77
CA ILE A 5 9.74 35.28 -4.12
C ILE A 5 9.08 34.54 -2.94
N LEU A 6 7.95 33.89 -3.18
CA LEU A 6 7.28 33.05 -2.19
C LEU A 6 8.26 31.98 -1.70
N ALA A 7 8.38 31.83 -0.39
CA ALA A 7 9.15 30.74 0.20
C ALA A 7 8.56 29.39 -0.30
N PRO A 8 9.39 28.35 -0.54
CA PRO A 8 8.93 27.04 -1.00
C PRO A 8 7.80 26.45 -0.14
N ASP A 9 7.77 26.83 1.14
CA ASP A 9 6.83 26.36 2.15
C ASP A 9 5.40 26.92 1.99
N THR A 10 5.21 27.94 1.15
CA THR A 10 3.89 28.52 0.83
C THR A 10 3.19 27.88 -0.37
N VAL A 11 3.89 27.04 -1.15
CA VAL A 11 3.25 26.23 -2.18
C VAL A 11 2.78 24.94 -1.52
N VAL A 12 1.48 24.85 -1.25
CA VAL A 12 0.86 23.55 -0.96
C VAL A 12 1.01 22.71 -2.22
N SER A 13 2.10 21.93 -2.30
CA SER A 13 2.24 20.88 -3.30
C SER A 13 1.06 19.93 -3.12
N GLN A 14 0.06 20.08 -3.99
CA GLN A 14 -1.05 19.14 -4.07
C GLN A 14 -0.51 17.92 -4.79
N ARG A 15 -0.34 16.83 -4.04
CA ARG A 15 0.11 15.56 -4.60
C ARG A 15 -0.94 14.99 -5.55
N ARG A 16 -0.49 14.33 -6.61
CA ARG A 16 -1.33 13.46 -7.46
C ARG A 16 -2.02 12.39 -6.60
N GLN A 17 -3.33 12.49 -6.40
CA GLN A 17 -4.07 11.51 -5.58
C GLN A 17 -4.80 10.46 -6.42
N GLN A 18 -5.32 10.81 -7.61
CA GLN A 18 -5.99 9.94 -8.60
C GLN A 18 -6.74 8.72 -8.01
N ASN A 19 -7.44 8.90 -6.90
CA ASN A 19 -8.15 7.82 -6.20
C ASN A 19 -9.68 7.96 -6.33
N LEU A 20 -10.15 8.99 -7.02
CA LEU A 20 -11.56 9.32 -7.25
C LEU A 20 -12.41 9.43 -5.97
N GLY A 21 -11.79 9.65 -4.81
CA GLY A 21 -12.46 9.57 -3.51
C GLY A 21 -12.92 8.14 -3.14
N LEU A 22 -12.38 7.11 -3.78
CA LEU A 22 -12.79 5.71 -3.63
C LEU A 22 -11.86 4.89 -2.73
N ALA A 23 -10.89 5.51 -2.06
CA ALA A 23 -9.89 4.82 -1.23
C ALA A 23 -10.50 3.95 -0.11
N ALA A 24 -11.69 4.29 0.40
CA ALA A 24 -12.41 3.46 1.36
C ALA A 24 -12.95 2.16 0.72
N ALA A 25 -13.60 2.27 -0.44
CA ALA A 25 -14.08 1.13 -1.22
C ALA A 25 -12.93 0.18 -1.61
N VAL A 26 -11.81 0.74 -2.06
CA VAL A 26 -10.61 -0.02 -2.42
C VAL A 26 -10.09 -0.82 -1.23
N ARG A 27 -10.04 -0.20 -0.04
CA ARG A 27 -9.65 -0.89 1.20
C ARG A 27 -10.65 -1.98 1.57
N HIS A 28 -11.95 -1.71 1.51
CA HIS A 28 -13.00 -2.69 1.79
C HIS A 28 -12.85 -3.97 0.95
N PHE A 29 -12.72 -3.85 -0.37
CA PHE A 29 -12.58 -5.02 -1.23
C PHE A 29 -11.27 -5.77 -1.02
N ASN A 30 -10.15 -5.06 -0.83
CA ASN A 30 -8.88 -5.70 -0.50
C ASN A 30 -8.91 -6.38 0.89
N ASP A 31 -9.60 -5.81 1.86
CA ASP A 31 -9.82 -6.39 3.19
C ASP A 31 -10.68 -7.66 3.11
N ARG A 32 -11.71 -7.70 2.25
CA ARG A 32 -12.52 -8.92 2.07
C ARG A 32 -11.77 -10.01 1.29
N ALA A 33 -10.93 -9.61 0.34
CA ALA A 33 -10.11 -10.52 -0.45
C ALA A 33 -9.09 -11.25 0.41
N VAL A 34 -8.27 -10.52 1.17
CA VAL A 34 -7.32 -11.09 2.13
C VAL A 34 -7.40 -10.32 3.46
N PRO A 35 -8.23 -10.81 4.40
CA PRO A 35 -8.47 -10.12 5.66
C PRO A 35 -7.21 -9.97 6.50
N GLY A 36 -7.07 -8.82 7.16
CA GLY A 36 -6.11 -8.62 8.24
C GLY A 36 -4.65 -8.39 7.85
N ILE A 37 -4.23 -8.66 6.60
CA ILE A 37 -2.81 -8.53 6.22
C ILE A 37 -2.37 -7.13 5.75
N GLY A 38 -3.30 -6.17 5.61
CA GLY A 38 -2.97 -4.82 5.15
C GLY A 38 -2.10 -4.80 3.88
N GLY A 39 -1.05 -3.97 3.89
CA GLY A 39 -0.04 -3.93 2.83
C GLY A 39 1.17 -4.84 3.07
N MET A 40 1.10 -5.74 4.06
CA MET A 40 2.23 -6.58 4.45
C MET A 40 2.48 -7.66 3.38
N TRP A 41 3.73 -7.75 2.90
CA TRP A 41 4.15 -8.73 1.88
C TRP A 41 5.44 -9.48 2.25
N PHE A 42 6.08 -9.09 3.34
CA PHE A 42 7.22 -9.76 3.96
C PHE A 42 7.17 -9.57 5.50
N PRO A 43 7.80 -10.44 6.30
CA PRO A 43 7.51 -10.55 7.74
C PRO A 43 8.34 -9.64 8.65
N MET A 44 9.53 -9.17 8.23
CA MET A 44 10.42 -8.35 9.08
C MET A 44 9.77 -7.12 9.74
N PRO A 45 8.82 -6.40 9.08
CA PRO A 45 8.13 -5.28 9.70
C PRO A 45 7.31 -5.64 10.95
N ILE A 46 6.90 -6.91 11.13
CA ILE A 46 6.28 -7.37 12.38
C ILE A 46 7.30 -7.30 13.52
N LEU A 47 8.51 -7.84 13.30
CA LEU A 47 9.56 -7.89 14.33
C LEU A 47 9.94 -6.48 14.77
N TRP A 48 10.20 -5.58 13.82
CA TRP A 48 10.55 -4.19 14.13
C TRP A 48 9.44 -3.50 14.92
N SER A 49 8.18 -3.74 14.55
CA SER A 49 7.05 -3.10 15.21
C SER A 49 6.83 -3.66 16.62
N VAL A 50 6.94 -4.97 16.83
CA VAL A 50 6.81 -5.57 18.17
C VAL A 50 7.95 -5.10 19.07
N LEU A 51 9.18 -5.06 18.57
CA LEU A 51 10.32 -4.49 19.31
C LEU A 51 10.07 -3.02 19.67
N ALA A 52 9.64 -2.21 18.69
CA ALA A 52 9.39 -0.79 18.91
C ALA A 52 8.26 -0.52 19.92
N VAL A 53 7.15 -1.25 19.84
CA VAL A 53 6.03 -1.10 20.78
C VAL A 53 6.47 -1.51 22.20
N SER A 54 7.20 -2.61 22.34
CA SER A 54 7.73 -3.03 23.63
C SER A 54 8.73 -2.04 24.24
N ILE A 55 9.60 -1.44 23.42
CA ILE A 55 10.54 -0.39 23.86
C ILE A 55 9.76 0.88 24.24
N ALA A 56 8.72 1.24 23.49
CA ALA A 56 7.88 2.40 23.80
C ALA A 56 7.14 2.25 25.13
N GLU A 57 6.67 1.03 25.44
CA GLU A 57 6.09 0.70 26.75
C GLU A 57 7.10 0.88 27.88
N GLU A 58 8.32 0.37 27.74
CA GLU A 58 9.41 0.56 28.73
C GLU A 58 9.74 2.03 28.95
N LEU A 59 9.82 2.81 27.86
CA LEU A 59 10.14 4.24 27.90
C LEU A 59 8.96 5.13 28.37
N GLY A 60 7.74 4.58 28.47
CA GLY A 60 6.55 5.37 28.80
C GLY A 60 6.14 6.39 27.72
N VAL A 61 6.47 6.15 26.45
CA VAL A 61 6.21 7.07 25.33
C VAL A 61 5.27 6.45 24.27
N PRO A 62 4.66 7.25 23.37
CA PRO A 62 3.92 6.70 22.24
C PRO A 62 4.80 5.84 21.33
N ALA A 63 4.25 4.76 20.78
CA ALA A 63 5.02 3.81 19.96
C ALA A 63 5.46 4.35 18.59
N LEU A 64 4.79 5.40 18.08
CA LEU A 64 5.06 5.92 16.74
C LEU A 64 6.50 6.46 16.59
N PRO A 65 6.99 7.41 17.41
CA PRO A 65 8.39 7.85 17.33
C PRO A 65 9.42 6.72 17.49
N VAL A 66 9.13 5.71 18.32
CA VAL A 66 10.01 4.57 18.53
C VAL A 66 10.05 3.68 17.28
N GLY A 67 8.89 3.39 16.69
CA GLY A 67 8.77 2.65 15.43
C GLY A 67 9.50 3.36 14.28
N ASN A 68 9.40 4.70 14.20
CA ASN A 68 10.19 5.47 13.24
C ASN A 68 11.69 5.22 13.41
N ALA A 69 12.18 5.31 14.65
CA ALA A 69 13.60 5.23 14.95
C ALA A 69 14.16 3.81 14.70
N VAL A 70 13.44 2.77 15.12
CA VAL A 70 13.85 1.37 14.91
C VAL A 70 13.89 1.04 13.42
N GLU A 71 12.83 1.37 12.67
CA GLU A 71 12.78 1.13 11.23
C GLU A 71 13.91 1.88 10.50
N ALA A 72 14.09 3.17 10.80
CA ALA A 72 15.17 3.97 10.22
C ALA A 72 16.55 3.40 10.56
N ARG A 73 16.77 2.93 11.79
CA ARG A 73 18.07 2.39 12.22
C ARG A 73 18.43 1.10 11.50
N VAL A 74 17.45 0.22 11.29
CA VAL A 74 17.62 -1.01 10.51
C VAL A 74 17.90 -0.68 9.06
N MET A 75 17.18 0.28 8.48
CA MET A 75 17.32 0.66 7.08
C MET A 75 18.67 1.33 6.80
N LEU A 76 19.17 2.14 7.74
CA LEU A 76 20.53 2.69 7.69
C LEU A 76 21.60 1.61 7.62
N GLU A 77 21.42 0.50 8.35
CA GLU A 77 22.39 -0.61 8.33
C GLU A 77 22.33 -1.40 7.01
N ALA A 78 21.17 -1.43 6.35
CA ALA A 78 20.96 -2.19 5.12
C ALA A 78 21.24 -1.38 3.84
N ILE A 79 21.42 -0.06 3.95
CA ILE A 79 21.42 0.89 2.81
C ILE A 79 22.58 0.67 1.83
N ASP A 80 23.71 0.21 2.34
CA ASP A 80 24.93 -0.06 1.57
C ASP A 80 24.96 -1.47 0.97
N GLY A 81 23.90 -2.25 1.18
CA GLY A 81 23.73 -3.59 0.64
C GLY A 81 23.26 -3.62 -0.83
N PRO A 82 22.98 -4.82 -1.37
CA PRO A 82 22.39 -4.95 -2.70
C PRO A 82 21.08 -4.17 -2.83
N GLN A 83 20.79 -3.69 -4.05
CA GLN A 83 19.52 -3.01 -4.31
C GLN A 83 18.36 -3.98 -4.09
N ASP A 84 17.48 -3.65 -3.14
CA ASP A 84 16.29 -4.42 -2.82
C ASP A 84 15.14 -3.46 -2.47
N ARG A 85 13.95 -3.71 -3.02
CA ARG A 85 12.72 -2.90 -2.79
C ARG A 85 12.27 -2.82 -1.34
N ARG A 86 12.77 -3.69 -0.46
CA ARG A 86 12.52 -3.67 0.98
C ARG A 86 13.37 -2.60 1.68
N VAL A 87 14.51 -2.24 1.11
CA VAL A 87 15.40 -1.19 1.62
C VAL A 87 14.89 0.15 1.09
N ARG A 88 14.47 1.03 1.99
CA ARG A 88 13.94 2.37 1.62
C ARG A 88 14.80 3.47 2.20
N GLY A 89 14.64 4.67 1.65
CA GLY A 89 15.22 5.90 2.21
C GLY A 89 16.69 6.12 1.90
N ALA A 90 17.25 5.39 0.92
CA ALA A 90 18.63 5.52 0.42
C ALA A 90 19.09 6.98 0.29
N ARG A 91 18.37 7.74 -0.54
CA ARG A 91 18.69 9.15 -0.85
C ARG A 91 18.64 10.06 0.37
N LYS A 92 17.64 9.87 1.22
CA LYS A 92 17.36 10.77 2.34
C LYS A 92 18.28 10.53 3.54
N MET A 93 18.77 9.31 3.68
CA MET A 93 19.67 8.92 4.74
C MET A 93 21.15 8.96 4.33
N GLN A 94 21.44 9.26 3.05
CA GLN A 94 22.79 9.42 2.55
C GLN A 94 23.53 10.52 3.34
N GLY A 95 24.69 10.18 3.89
CA GLY A 95 25.53 11.11 4.65
C GLY A 95 25.02 11.44 6.06
N LEU A 96 24.00 10.73 6.57
CA LEU A 96 23.51 10.90 7.94
C LEU A 96 24.58 10.44 8.96
N LYS A 97 25.18 11.40 9.68
CA LYS A 97 26.24 11.12 10.67
C LYS A 97 25.71 10.71 12.05
N ASP A 98 24.57 11.25 12.44
CA ASP A 98 23.96 10.99 13.75
C ASP A 98 22.88 9.90 13.63
N ASN A 99 23.23 8.67 14.00
CA ASN A 99 22.33 7.52 14.04
C ASN A 99 21.74 7.28 15.45
N SER A 100 21.79 8.27 16.34
CA SER A 100 21.21 8.17 17.67
C SER A 100 19.68 8.07 17.63
N PHE A 101 19.12 7.42 18.64
CA PHE A 101 17.66 7.31 18.80
C PHE A 101 16.95 8.68 18.78
N ASN A 102 17.57 9.70 19.41
CA ASN A 102 17.02 11.05 19.46
C ASN A 102 16.93 11.73 18.09
N ASN A 103 17.85 11.43 17.18
CA ASN A 103 17.80 11.96 15.82
C ASN A 103 16.83 11.16 14.95
N LEU A 104 16.89 9.83 15.00
CA LEU A 104 16.08 8.96 14.14
C LEU A 104 14.58 8.96 14.48
N LYS A 105 14.20 9.29 15.73
CA LYS A 105 12.79 9.43 16.10
C LYS A 105 12.10 10.68 15.53
N ARG A 106 12.88 11.67 15.06
CA ARG A 106 12.35 12.94 14.55
C ARG A 106 11.55 12.72 13.26
N ARG A 107 10.53 13.55 13.07
CA ARG A 107 9.77 13.54 11.81
C ARG A 107 10.68 14.00 10.68
N GLY A 108 10.62 13.31 9.55
CA GLY A 108 11.34 13.71 8.36
C GLY A 108 12.81 13.30 8.31
N THR A 109 13.34 12.47 9.23
CA THR A 109 14.72 11.95 9.11
C THR A 109 14.85 10.78 8.12
N TYR A 110 13.81 9.94 8.01
CA TYR A 110 13.84 8.69 7.23
C TYR A 110 13.09 8.78 5.90
N VAL A 111 11.81 8.40 5.84
CA VAL A 111 10.97 8.53 4.65
C VAL A 111 9.58 9.05 5.01
N VAL A 112 8.85 9.56 4.00
CA VAL A 112 7.49 10.08 4.20
C VAL A 112 6.47 8.96 4.38
N GLN A 113 6.65 7.82 3.69
CA GLN A 113 5.80 6.63 3.80
C GLN A 113 6.58 5.40 4.28
N PRO A 114 6.83 5.29 5.58
CA PRO A 114 7.55 4.14 6.09
C PRO A 114 6.68 2.87 6.08
N ILE A 115 7.34 1.72 6.03
CA ILE A 115 6.72 0.40 5.94
C ILE A 115 5.74 0.18 7.10
N ARG A 116 6.03 0.70 8.30
CA ARG A 116 5.13 0.59 9.46
C ARG A 116 3.73 1.16 9.22
N MET A 117 3.52 2.08 8.27
CA MET A 117 2.18 2.59 7.96
C MET A 117 1.27 1.48 7.43
N ALA A 118 1.83 0.51 6.71
CA ALA A 118 1.11 -0.67 6.24
C ALA A 118 0.84 -1.71 7.35
N MET A 119 1.46 -1.54 8.53
CA MET A 119 1.47 -2.54 9.61
C MET A 119 0.37 -2.35 10.65
N VAL A 120 -0.39 -1.25 10.61
CA VAL A 120 -1.46 -0.98 11.59
C VAL A 120 -2.48 -2.11 11.65
N GLN A 121 -3.01 -2.51 10.50
CA GLN A 121 -3.99 -3.60 10.43
C GLN A 121 -3.36 -4.97 10.73
N PRO A 122 -2.22 -5.38 10.13
CA PRO A 122 -1.54 -6.65 10.43
C PRO A 122 -1.29 -6.90 11.91
N LEU A 123 -0.73 -5.92 12.61
CA LEU A 123 -0.32 -6.11 14.00
C LEU A 123 -1.52 -6.37 14.91
N VAL A 124 -2.63 -5.69 14.66
CA VAL A 124 -3.88 -5.85 15.43
C VAL A 124 -4.58 -7.14 15.02
N ALA A 125 -4.79 -7.36 13.72
CA ALA A 125 -5.56 -8.51 13.22
C ALA A 125 -4.90 -9.85 13.54
N LEU A 126 -3.56 -9.89 13.55
CA LEU A 126 -2.80 -11.10 13.91
C LEU A 126 -2.55 -11.22 15.41
N GLY A 127 -2.98 -10.24 16.21
CA GLY A 127 -2.95 -10.30 17.68
C GLY A 127 -1.58 -10.04 18.30
N PHE A 128 -0.68 -9.34 17.59
CA PHE A 128 0.62 -8.92 18.13
C PHE A 128 0.51 -7.71 19.05
N VAL A 129 -0.47 -6.84 18.78
CA VAL A 129 -0.73 -5.63 19.55
C VAL A 129 -2.22 -5.40 19.73
N GLN A 130 -2.58 -4.54 20.67
CA GLN A 130 -3.91 -3.96 20.82
C GLN A 130 -3.85 -2.44 20.66
N GLY A 131 -4.92 -1.85 20.13
CA GLY A 131 -5.06 -0.40 19.93
C GLY A 131 -5.59 -0.04 18.54
N SER A 132 -6.05 1.20 18.37
CA SER A 132 -6.69 1.67 17.12
C SER A 132 -5.74 2.35 16.15
N ARG A 133 -4.54 2.74 16.60
CA ARG A 133 -3.52 3.44 15.80
C ARG A 133 -2.13 3.12 16.30
N TYR A 134 -1.13 3.17 15.42
CA TYR A 134 0.24 2.76 15.73
C TYR A 134 0.80 3.40 17.01
N GLY A 135 0.62 4.72 17.18
CA GLY A 135 1.13 5.43 18.35
C GLY A 135 0.49 5.06 19.69
N ALA A 136 -0.67 4.38 19.67
CA ALA A 136 -1.39 3.93 20.86
C ALA A 136 -1.31 2.40 21.05
N PHE A 137 -0.48 1.71 20.27
CA PHE A 137 -0.32 0.27 20.39
C PHE A 137 0.31 -0.13 21.72
N ARG A 138 -0.15 -1.28 22.21
CA ARG A 138 0.38 -1.99 23.37
C ARG A 138 0.63 -3.44 23.00
N ILE A 139 1.66 -4.07 23.56
CA ILE A 139 1.97 -5.47 23.29
C ILE A 139 0.82 -6.35 23.79
N HIS A 140 0.39 -7.31 22.96
CA HIS A 140 -0.74 -8.19 23.24
C HIS A 140 -0.49 -9.60 22.72
N GLY A 141 -1.11 -10.62 23.33
CA GLY A 141 -1.16 -12.01 22.83
C GLY A 141 0.13 -12.50 22.19
N ALA A 142 0.09 -12.71 20.87
CA ALA A 142 1.19 -13.21 20.05
C ALA A 142 2.44 -12.31 20.08
N GLY A 143 2.31 -11.03 20.39
CA GLY A 143 3.43 -10.11 20.58
C GLY A 143 4.23 -10.42 21.84
N ARG A 144 3.57 -10.87 22.92
CA ARG A 144 4.28 -11.37 24.12
C ARG A 144 5.00 -12.67 23.78
N GLU A 145 4.30 -13.61 23.15
CA GLU A 145 4.89 -14.88 22.71
C GLU A 145 6.11 -14.67 21.80
N LEU A 146 6.04 -13.70 20.88
CA LEU A 146 7.15 -13.35 20.00
C LEU A 146 8.36 -12.85 20.79
N LEU A 147 8.16 -11.98 21.79
CA LEU A 147 9.24 -11.43 22.62
C LEU A 147 9.93 -12.49 23.51
N GLU A 148 9.23 -13.56 23.87
CA GLU A 148 9.78 -14.67 24.66
C GLU A 148 10.69 -15.61 23.85
N LEU A 149 10.63 -15.56 22.51
CA LEU A 149 11.53 -16.35 21.67
C LEU A 149 12.99 -15.88 21.85
N ASP A 150 13.92 -16.82 21.98
CA ASP A 150 15.34 -16.51 22.21
C ASP A 150 15.93 -15.58 21.14
N ALA A 151 15.49 -15.74 19.88
CA ALA A 151 15.89 -14.90 18.77
C ALA A 151 15.48 -13.41 18.92
N MET A 152 14.55 -13.09 19.82
CA MET A 152 14.04 -11.73 20.06
C MET A 152 14.61 -11.08 21.32
N LYS A 153 15.13 -11.86 22.28
CA LYS A 153 15.63 -11.36 23.57
C LYS A 153 16.80 -10.38 23.40
N GLU A 154 17.83 -10.78 22.65
CA GLU A 154 19.01 -9.94 22.44
C GLU A 154 18.68 -8.70 21.59
N PRO A 155 17.95 -8.81 20.46
CA PRO A 155 17.48 -7.62 19.75
C PRO A 155 16.71 -6.63 20.61
N ARG A 156 15.81 -7.12 21.46
CA ARG A 156 15.02 -6.27 22.36
C ARG A 156 15.88 -5.57 23.40
N ARG A 157 16.86 -6.26 23.97
CA ARG A 157 17.80 -5.72 24.95
C ARG A 157 18.67 -4.63 24.34
N LEU A 158 19.31 -4.91 23.21
CA LEU A 158 20.26 -3.97 22.58
C LEU A 158 19.56 -2.75 21.99
N LEU A 159 18.43 -2.93 21.29
CA LEU A 159 17.66 -1.78 20.79
C LEU A 159 17.06 -0.95 21.94
N GLY A 160 16.64 -1.59 23.04
CA GLY A 160 16.18 -0.89 24.25
C GLY A 160 17.29 -0.05 24.87
N ALA A 161 18.49 -0.60 25.04
CA ALA A 161 19.64 0.14 25.55
C ALA A 161 20.04 1.31 24.63
N TRP A 162 20.01 1.10 23.31
CA TRP A 162 20.22 2.17 22.33
C TRP A 162 19.15 3.28 22.42
N ALA A 163 17.89 2.91 22.62
CA ALA A 163 16.80 3.87 22.78
C ALA A 163 16.93 4.73 24.07
N HIS A 164 17.59 4.19 25.10
CA HIS A 164 18.01 4.93 26.30
C HIS A 164 19.25 5.81 26.09
N GLY A 165 19.74 5.94 24.85
CA GLY A 165 20.91 6.76 24.51
C GLY A 165 22.26 6.09 24.78
N ARG A 166 22.28 4.79 25.09
CA ARG A 166 23.54 4.03 25.25
C ARG A 166 24.07 3.58 23.89
N GLN A 167 25.34 3.18 23.85
CA GLN A 167 25.97 2.56 22.69
C GLN A 167 26.31 1.10 23.00
N PRO A 168 25.32 0.20 22.97
CA PRO A 168 25.56 -1.18 23.35
C PRO A 168 26.45 -1.91 22.34
N HIS A 169 27.42 -2.67 22.85
CA HIS A 169 28.20 -3.61 22.03
C HIS A 169 27.28 -4.71 21.45
N GLY A 170 27.53 -5.15 20.22
CA GLY A 170 26.69 -6.15 19.54
C GLY A 170 25.49 -5.58 18.77
N LEU A 171 25.26 -4.26 18.81
CA LEU A 171 24.08 -3.66 18.17
C LEU A 171 24.09 -3.84 16.64
N ARG A 172 25.27 -3.79 16.02
CA ARG A 172 25.40 -3.89 14.58
C ARG A 172 24.96 -5.27 14.08
N GLU A 173 25.39 -6.31 14.78
CA GLU A 173 25.07 -7.71 14.53
C GLU A 173 23.56 -7.96 14.65
N VAL A 174 22.93 -7.38 15.67
CA VAL A 174 21.47 -7.39 15.82
C VAL A 174 20.78 -6.67 14.66
N LEU A 175 21.29 -5.52 14.21
CA LEU A 175 20.70 -4.78 13.09
C LEU A 175 20.86 -5.54 11.76
N THR A 176 21.99 -6.22 11.55
CA THR A 176 22.18 -7.13 10.41
C THR A 176 21.19 -8.29 10.46
N ALA A 177 20.98 -8.90 11.63
CA ALA A 177 19.96 -9.96 11.80
C ALA A 177 18.53 -9.43 11.61
N LEU A 178 18.30 -8.15 11.91
CA LEU A 178 17.03 -7.46 11.70
C LEU A 178 16.90 -6.81 10.30
N SER A 179 17.84 -7.05 9.39
CA SER A 179 17.83 -6.45 8.06
C SER A 179 16.52 -6.76 7.31
N PRO A 180 15.98 -5.83 6.49
CA PRO A 180 14.84 -6.09 5.59
C PRO A 180 15.03 -7.33 4.71
N VAL A 181 16.27 -7.61 4.33
CA VAL A 181 16.66 -8.76 3.49
C VAL A 181 17.22 -9.93 4.31
N GLY A 182 17.18 -9.81 5.64
CA GLY A 182 17.64 -10.83 6.57
C GLY A 182 16.72 -12.05 6.60
N THR A 183 17.29 -13.22 6.91
CA THR A 183 16.50 -14.44 7.10
C THR A 183 15.77 -14.38 8.43
N VAL A 184 14.45 -14.52 8.40
CA VAL A 184 13.64 -14.53 9.64
C VAL A 184 13.90 -15.83 10.41
N PRO A 185 14.19 -15.78 11.73
CA PRO A 185 14.45 -16.97 12.54
C PRO A 185 13.32 -18.00 12.48
N ALA A 186 13.65 -19.30 12.46
CA ALA A 186 12.66 -20.36 12.23
C ALA A 186 11.49 -20.37 13.24
N ALA A 187 11.75 -20.15 14.53
CA ALA A 187 10.71 -20.07 15.56
C ALA A 187 9.78 -18.86 15.32
N VAL A 188 10.35 -17.72 14.93
CA VAL A 188 9.59 -16.50 14.58
C VAL A 188 8.72 -16.75 13.36
N ARG A 189 9.27 -17.40 12.32
CA ARG A 189 8.50 -17.77 11.11
C ARG A 189 7.30 -18.64 11.44
N LYS A 190 7.51 -19.69 12.24
CA LYS A 190 6.44 -20.60 12.68
C LYS A 190 5.34 -19.85 13.43
N LEU A 191 5.69 -18.97 14.37
CA LEU A 191 4.72 -18.18 15.12
C LEU A 191 3.91 -17.26 14.19
N ILE A 192 4.56 -16.51 13.30
CA ILE A 192 3.86 -15.60 12.38
C ILE A 192 2.97 -16.39 11.42
N LEU A 193 3.44 -17.52 10.89
CA LEU A 193 2.67 -18.39 10.00
C LEU A 193 1.43 -18.96 10.70
N ALA A 194 1.57 -19.40 11.95
CA ALA A 194 0.45 -19.85 12.76
C ALA A 194 -0.59 -18.72 12.95
N ARG A 195 -0.16 -17.52 13.33
CA ARG A 195 -1.06 -16.36 13.45
C ARG A 195 -1.74 -15.98 12.13
N LEU A 196 -1.06 -16.20 11.01
CA LEU A 196 -1.57 -15.88 9.67
C LEU A 196 -2.61 -16.90 9.18
N LEU A 197 -2.39 -18.20 9.38
CA LEU A 197 -3.17 -19.26 8.73
C LEU A 197 -4.01 -20.09 9.70
N GLU A 198 -3.63 -20.16 10.98
CA GLU A 198 -4.33 -20.95 11.99
C GLU A 198 -5.46 -20.14 12.65
N GLY A 199 -6.46 -20.83 13.18
CA GLY A 199 -7.68 -20.24 13.73
C GLY A 199 -8.95 -20.64 13.01
N THR A 200 -10.08 -20.36 13.63
CA THR A 200 -11.42 -20.68 13.11
C THR A 200 -12.21 -19.44 12.70
N ASP A 201 -11.64 -18.24 12.88
CA ASP A 201 -12.28 -17.02 12.42
C ASP A 201 -12.34 -16.99 10.88
N PRO A 202 -13.36 -16.33 10.29
CA PRO A 202 -13.51 -16.25 8.84
C PRO A 202 -12.26 -15.72 8.13
N GLY A 203 -11.52 -14.80 8.75
CA GLY A 203 -10.29 -14.24 8.17
C GLY A 203 -9.18 -15.28 8.01
N SER A 204 -8.90 -16.06 9.07
CA SER A 204 -7.91 -17.14 9.01
C SER A 204 -8.32 -18.25 8.04
N VAL A 205 -9.61 -18.62 7.99
CA VAL A 205 -10.08 -19.62 7.01
C VAL A 205 -9.86 -19.14 5.58
N ARG A 206 -10.23 -17.90 5.26
CA ARG A 206 -10.01 -17.30 3.94
C ARG A 206 -8.53 -17.27 3.55
N ARG A 207 -7.65 -16.82 4.46
CA ARG A 207 -6.19 -16.81 4.23
C ARG A 207 -5.63 -18.22 4.02
N ARG A 208 -6.06 -19.19 4.83
CA ARG A 208 -5.63 -20.60 4.70
C ARG A 208 -6.04 -21.22 3.38
N ASN A 209 -7.28 -21.00 2.96
CA ASN A 209 -7.80 -21.54 1.71
C ASN A 209 -7.04 -20.96 0.50
N LEU A 210 -6.80 -19.65 0.49
CA LEU A 210 -5.96 -19.02 -0.54
C LEU A 210 -4.51 -19.53 -0.51
N ALA A 211 -3.91 -19.67 0.68
CA ALA A 211 -2.54 -20.18 0.80
C ALA A 211 -2.39 -21.61 0.25
N ARG A 212 -3.41 -22.46 0.42
CA ARG A 212 -3.44 -23.84 -0.08
C ARG A 212 -3.48 -23.94 -1.60
N LEU A 213 -3.94 -22.91 -2.30
CA LEU A 213 -3.89 -22.86 -3.76
C LEU A 213 -2.44 -22.79 -4.28
N GLY A 214 -1.48 -22.38 -3.44
CA GLY A 214 -0.08 -22.16 -3.82
C GLY A 214 0.13 -20.89 -4.64
N ARG A 215 -0.80 -20.54 -5.53
CA ARG A 215 -0.91 -19.25 -6.23
C ARG A 215 -2.32 -18.68 -6.07
N GLY A 216 -2.46 -17.37 -6.15
CA GLY A 216 -3.78 -16.72 -6.08
C GLY A 216 -4.57 -16.91 -7.38
N PRO A 217 -5.87 -16.55 -7.37
CA PRO A 217 -6.66 -16.55 -8.59
C PRO A 217 -6.16 -15.50 -9.59
N THR A 218 -6.21 -15.83 -10.88
CA THR A 218 -5.95 -14.89 -11.99
C THR A 218 -7.19 -14.06 -12.30
N SER A 219 -7.04 -12.96 -13.06
CA SER A 219 -8.19 -12.17 -13.51
C SER A 219 -9.18 -12.99 -14.33
N ALA A 220 -8.68 -13.83 -15.24
CA ALA A 220 -9.52 -14.70 -16.07
C ALA A 220 -10.36 -15.66 -15.22
N GLN A 221 -9.80 -16.20 -14.13
CA GLN A 221 -10.55 -17.07 -13.23
C GLN A 221 -11.67 -16.32 -12.52
N LEU A 222 -11.43 -15.07 -12.09
CA LEU A 222 -12.44 -14.24 -11.41
C LEU A 222 -13.60 -13.81 -12.32
N GLU A 223 -13.48 -13.93 -13.64
CA GLU A 223 -14.62 -13.75 -14.54
C GLU A 223 -15.68 -14.86 -14.37
N HIS A 224 -15.25 -16.07 -14.02
CA HIS A 224 -16.13 -17.23 -13.92
C HIS A 224 -16.83 -17.34 -12.56
N GLU A 225 -18.09 -17.78 -12.57
CA GLU A 225 -18.90 -17.94 -11.36
C GLU A 225 -18.42 -19.07 -10.46
N THR A 226 -17.89 -20.14 -11.06
CA THR A 226 -17.41 -21.32 -10.35
C THR A 226 -16.17 -20.99 -9.53
N ALA A 227 -16.25 -21.22 -8.22
CA ALA A 227 -15.14 -21.04 -7.30
C ALA A 227 -14.00 -22.03 -7.56
N LEU A 228 -12.77 -21.59 -7.33
CA LEU A 228 -11.62 -22.51 -7.30
C LEU A 228 -11.78 -23.54 -6.17
N PRO A 229 -11.32 -24.78 -6.37
CA PRO A 229 -11.39 -25.81 -5.34
C PRO A 229 -10.80 -25.35 -4.00
N GLY A 230 -11.58 -25.52 -2.93
CA GLY A 230 -11.18 -25.13 -1.57
C GLY A 230 -11.43 -23.67 -1.20
N VAL A 231 -11.85 -22.81 -2.12
CA VAL A 231 -12.33 -21.45 -1.81
C VAL A 231 -13.84 -21.48 -1.58
N ALA A 232 -14.29 -20.90 -0.48
CA ALA A 232 -15.72 -20.84 -0.15
C ALA A 232 -16.47 -19.92 -1.13
N SER A 233 -17.74 -20.22 -1.41
CA SER A 233 -18.54 -19.47 -2.41
C SER A 233 -18.74 -18.01 -2.05
N ASP A 234 -18.94 -17.70 -0.76
CA ASP A 234 -19.05 -16.33 -0.26
C ASP A 234 -17.74 -15.54 -0.46
N HIS A 235 -16.60 -16.16 -0.17
CA HIS A 235 -15.29 -15.57 -0.38
C HIS A 235 -14.99 -15.39 -1.87
N TRP A 236 -15.37 -16.37 -2.71
CA TRP A 236 -15.25 -16.25 -4.17
C TRP A 236 -16.06 -15.07 -4.70
N SER A 237 -17.31 -14.92 -4.26
CA SER A 237 -18.16 -13.78 -4.61
C SER A 237 -17.50 -12.44 -4.24
N ASP A 238 -16.91 -12.34 -3.05
CA ASP A 238 -16.18 -11.15 -2.61
C ASP A 238 -14.98 -10.81 -3.49
N LEU A 239 -14.21 -11.84 -3.90
CA LEU A 239 -13.05 -11.66 -4.80
C LEU A 239 -13.50 -11.13 -6.16
N ARG A 240 -14.58 -11.70 -6.71
CA ARG A 240 -15.15 -11.25 -7.99
C ARG A 240 -15.70 -9.83 -7.93
N ALA A 241 -16.44 -9.50 -6.87
CA ALA A 241 -16.95 -8.15 -6.63
C ALA A 241 -15.81 -7.13 -6.52
N GLY A 242 -14.75 -7.50 -5.80
CA GLY A 242 -13.56 -6.67 -5.68
C GLY A 242 -12.85 -6.45 -7.01
N ALA A 243 -12.62 -7.50 -7.79
CA ALA A 243 -11.99 -7.37 -9.11
C ALA A 243 -12.82 -6.49 -10.06
N ALA A 244 -14.12 -6.76 -10.15
CA ALA A 244 -15.07 -5.99 -10.94
C ALA A 244 -15.06 -4.49 -10.62
N PHE A 245 -14.99 -4.14 -9.32
CA PHE A 245 -14.91 -2.74 -8.90
C PHE A 245 -13.59 -2.08 -9.30
N MET A 246 -12.46 -2.78 -9.17
CA MET A 246 -11.15 -2.23 -9.55
C MET A 246 -11.06 -2.00 -11.05
N ASP A 247 -11.58 -2.92 -11.87
CA ASP A 247 -11.66 -2.76 -13.32
C ASP A 247 -12.47 -1.51 -13.70
N LEU A 248 -13.63 -1.31 -13.04
CA LEU A 248 -14.48 -0.14 -13.28
C LEU A 248 -13.79 1.17 -12.88
N ARG A 249 -13.10 1.19 -11.73
CA ARG A 249 -12.31 2.34 -11.26
C ARG A 249 -11.18 2.65 -12.23
N ASP A 250 -10.41 1.65 -12.64
CA ASP A 250 -9.22 1.84 -13.47
C ASP A 250 -9.61 2.27 -14.90
N ALA A 251 -10.75 1.79 -15.42
CA ALA A 251 -11.34 2.32 -16.65
C ALA A 251 -11.71 3.81 -16.52
N ALA A 252 -12.26 4.24 -15.38
CA ALA A 252 -12.57 5.65 -15.14
C ALA A 252 -11.31 6.52 -15.00
N LEU A 253 -10.24 6.00 -14.39
CA LEU A 253 -8.95 6.68 -14.37
C LEU A 253 -8.35 6.81 -15.78
N THR A 254 -8.54 5.81 -16.64
CA THR A 254 -8.09 5.87 -18.04
C THR A 254 -8.81 6.97 -18.84
N VAL A 255 -10.06 7.28 -18.51
CA VAL A 255 -10.77 8.46 -19.07
C VAL A 255 -10.06 9.75 -18.67
N LEU A 256 -9.73 9.92 -17.38
CA LEU A 256 -9.02 11.09 -16.88
C LEU A 256 -7.61 11.22 -17.46
N ASP A 257 -6.88 10.12 -17.58
CA ASP A 257 -5.55 10.11 -18.18
C ASP A 257 -5.58 10.57 -19.64
N ARG A 258 -6.61 10.17 -20.39
CA ARG A 258 -6.79 10.61 -21.78
C ARG A 258 -7.03 12.12 -21.86
N LEU A 259 -7.85 12.65 -20.95
CA LEU A 259 -8.09 14.10 -20.85
C LEU A 259 -6.80 14.84 -20.46
N GLU A 260 -6.02 14.30 -19.51
CA GLU A 260 -4.74 14.87 -19.08
C GLU A 260 -3.77 14.95 -20.26
N GLN A 261 -3.55 13.83 -20.95
CA GLN A 261 -2.66 13.77 -22.11
C GLN A 261 -3.04 14.81 -23.16
N HIS A 262 -4.33 14.97 -23.45
CA HIS A 262 -4.78 15.96 -24.42
C HIS A 262 -4.58 17.41 -23.94
N LEU A 263 -4.92 17.71 -22.69
CA LEU A 263 -4.71 19.05 -22.12
C LEU A 263 -3.22 19.40 -22.02
N LEU A 264 -2.35 18.43 -21.75
CA LEU A 264 -0.89 18.60 -21.81
C LEU A 264 -0.43 18.92 -23.24
N GLN A 265 -0.97 18.24 -24.25
CA GLN A 265 -0.68 18.57 -25.66
C GLN A 265 -1.13 19.99 -26.03
N LEU A 266 -2.31 20.43 -25.57
CA LEU A 266 -2.76 21.81 -25.79
C LEU A 266 -1.80 22.82 -25.16
N ARG A 267 -1.33 22.54 -23.93
CA ARG A 267 -0.33 23.38 -23.23
C ARG A 267 0.97 23.45 -24.03
N ASP A 268 1.49 22.31 -24.47
CA ASP A 268 2.77 22.22 -25.18
C ASP A 268 2.68 22.90 -26.58
N ASN A 269 1.48 22.94 -27.17
CA ASN A 269 1.18 23.66 -28.41
C ASN A 269 0.81 25.14 -28.21
N ASN A 270 0.93 25.69 -27.00
CA ASN A 270 0.52 27.06 -26.65
C ASN A 270 -0.97 27.38 -26.96
N GLN A 271 -1.84 26.38 -26.86
CA GLN A 271 -3.29 26.52 -27.03
C GLN A 271 -4.00 26.68 -25.68
N PRO A 272 -5.25 27.18 -25.64
CA PRO A 272 -6.02 27.27 -24.41
C PRO A 272 -6.20 25.91 -23.72
N VAL A 273 -5.67 25.77 -22.50
CA VAL A 273 -5.70 24.52 -21.71
C VAL A 273 -7.04 24.37 -20.98
N ARG A 274 -8.10 24.23 -21.76
CA ARG A 274 -9.46 24.04 -21.27
C ARG A 274 -10.29 23.25 -22.27
N LEU A 275 -11.21 22.44 -21.78
CA LEU A 275 -12.22 21.76 -22.60
C LEU A 275 -13.60 22.04 -22.01
N SER A 276 -14.57 22.34 -22.86
CA SER A 276 -15.98 22.19 -22.52
C SER A 276 -16.32 20.72 -22.27
N ALA A 277 -17.47 20.46 -21.64
CA ALA A 277 -17.92 19.09 -21.40
C ALA A 277 -18.11 18.30 -22.70
N SER A 278 -18.60 18.92 -23.78
CA SER A 278 -18.76 18.27 -25.08
C SER A 278 -17.42 17.94 -25.73
N GLU A 279 -16.46 18.86 -25.72
CA GLU A 279 -15.11 18.59 -26.27
C GLU A 279 -14.41 17.46 -25.49
N ALA A 280 -14.60 17.43 -24.18
CA ALA A 280 -14.05 16.37 -23.35
C ALA A 280 -14.65 14.99 -23.67
N VAL A 281 -15.96 14.92 -23.96
CA VAL A 281 -16.61 13.69 -24.41
C VAL A 281 -16.00 13.21 -25.71
N GLU A 282 -15.78 14.10 -26.68
CA GLU A 282 -15.15 13.73 -27.96
C GLU A 282 -13.72 13.21 -27.76
N VAL A 283 -12.90 13.93 -26.97
CA VAL A 283 -11.50 13.56 -26.67
C VAL A 283 -11.38 12.20 -25.98
N ALA A 284 -12.31 11.88 -25.08
CA ALA A 284 -12.30 10.66 -24.28
C ALA A 284 -13.26 9.57 -24.79
N SER A 285 -13.92 9.78 -25.93
CA SER A 285 -15.01 8.94 -26.46
C SER A 285 -14.72 7.44 -26.39
N GLY A 286 -13.57 6.98 -26.91
CA GLY A 286 -13.20 5.57 -26.88
C GLY A 286 -13.05 4.99 -25.45
N ARG A 287 -12.54 5.77 -24.50
CA ARG A 287 -12.39 5.34 -23.09
C ARG A 287 -13.71 5.43 -22.33
N LEU A 288 -14.54 6.42 -22.65
CA LEU A 288 -15.89 6.51 -22.12
C LEU A 288 -16.74 5.32 -22.57
N THR A 289 -16.69 4.92 -23.83
CA THR A 289 -17.41 3.73 -24.33
C THR A 289 -16.99 2.47 -23.56
N GLN A 290 -15.69 2.29 -23.30
CA GLN A 290 -15.19 1.18 -22.49
C GLN A 290 -15.73 1.22 -21.05
N LEU A 291 -15.68 2.39 -20.40
CA LEU A 291 -16.22 2.59 -19.06
C LEU A 291 -17.73 2.30 -19.00
N ARG A 292 -18.49 2.76 -20.01
CA ARG A 292 -19.93 2.54 -20.13
C ARG A 292 -20.29 1.08 -20.32
N ALA A 293 -19.51 0.32 -21.07
CA ALA A 293 -19.72 -1.11 -21.24
C ALA A 293 -19.51 -1.88 -19.93
N LEU A 294 -18.52 -1.48 -19.12
CA LEU A 294 -18.23 -2.12 -17.83
C LEU A 294 -19.32 -1.89 -16.78
N GLY A 295 -19.96 -0.73 -16.76
CA GLY A 295 -20.99 -0.38 -15.76
C GLY A 295 -22.10 -1.44 -15.64
N PRO A 296 -22.83 -1.78 -16.71
CA PRO A 296 -23.81 -2.87 -16.71
C PRO A 296 -23.16 -4.23 -16.49
N ALA A 297 -22.08 -4.55 -17.24
CA ALA A 297 -21.47 -5.89 -17.25
C ALA A 297 -20.92 -6.33 -15.88
N LYS A 298 -20.43 -5.39 -15.08
CA LYS A 298 -19.78 -5.66 -13.79
C LYS A 298 -20.59 -5.21 -12.59
N GLY A 299 -21.54 -4.30 -12.76
CA GLY A 299 -22.11 -3.63 -11.60
C GLY A 299 -22.99 -4.51 -10.72
N GLU A 300 -23.61 -5.58 -11.24
CA GLU A 300 -24.28 -6.56 -10.36
C GLU A 300 -23.29 -7.23 -9.41
N LEU A 301 -22.10 -7.62 -9.90
CA LEU A 301 -21.03 -8.16 -9.05
C LEU A 301 -20.59 -7.14 -7.99
N ILE A 302 -20.48 -5.86 -8.37
CA ILE A 302 -20.11 -4.78 -7.45
C ILE A 302 -21.19 -4.58 -6.38
N ASP A 303 -22.47 -4.64 -6.75
CA ASP A 303 -23.61 -4.46 -5.85
C ASP A 303 -23.65 -5.54 -4.75
N HIS A 304 -23.28 -6.79 -5.09
CA HIS A 304 -23.08 -7.90 -4.15
C HIS A 304 -21.95 -7.65 -3.13
N GLY A 305 -20.97 -6.81 -3.48
CA GLY A 305 -19.89 -6.41 -2.58
C GLY A 305 -20.33 -5.55 -1.38
N HIS A 306 -21.57 -5.06 -1.41
CA HIS A 306 -22.25 -4.33 -0.35
C HIS A 306 -21.52 -3.09 0.20
N GLU A 307 -20.69 -2.44 -0.62
CA GLU A 307 -19.98 -1.21 -0.23
C GLU A 307 -20.64 0.02 -0.84
N ALA A 308 -21.02 0.98 -0.01
CA ALA A 308 -21.91 2.08 -0.42
C ALA A 308 -21.29 2.98 -1.52
N SER A 309 -20.00 3.29 -1.41
CA SER A 309 -19.32 4.21 -2.33
C SER A 309 -19.17 3.61 -3.72
N SER A 310 -18.87 2.32 -3.81
CA SER A 310 -18.72 1.57 -5.06
C SER A 310 -20.04 1.42 -5.79
N ARG A 311 -21.15 1.19 -5.06
CA ARG A 311 -22.50 1.20 -5.64
C ARG A 311 -22.89 2.57 -6.16
N SER A 312 -22.66 3.63 -5.37
CA SER A 312 -22.93 5.01 -5.82
C SER A 312 -22.15 5.33 -7.08
N PHE A 313 -20.85 5.01 -7.11
CA PHE A 313 -19.99 5.24 -8.26
C PHE A 313 -20.43 4.45 -9.50
N THR A 314 -20.84 3.19 -9.31
CA THR A 314 -21.37 2.35 -10.39
C THR A 314 -22.68 2.91 -10.93
N ALA A 315 -23.57 3.41 -10.05
CA ALA A 315 -24.80 4.08 -10.46
C ALA A 315 -24.53 5.40 -11.22
N GLU A 316 -23.54 6.18 -10.81
CA GLU A 316 -23.09 7.37 -11.56
C GLU A 316 -22.66 7.00 -12.99
N ILE A 317 -21.88 5.93 -13.15
CA ILE A 317 -21.42 5.43 -14.46
C ILE A 317 -22.57 4.83 -15.30
N ARG A 318 -23.59 4.25 -14.68
CA ARG A 318 -24.74 3.69 -15.41
C ARG A 318 -25.73 4.77 -15.86
N ASN A 319 -25.97 5.78 -15.03
CA ASN A 319 -27.17 6.61 -15.15
C ASN A 319 -26.91 8.06 -15.59
N LEU A 320 -25.71 8.60 -15.40
CA LEU A 320 -25.42 9.99 -15.81
C LEU A 320 -25.22 10.07 -17.33
N SER A 321 -25.38 11.24 -17.93
CA SER A 321 -24.91 11.50 -19.31
C SER A 321 -23.39 11.58 -19.36
N ASP A 322 -22.76 11.39 -20.53
CA ASP A 322 -21.29 11.38 -20.64
C ASP A 322 -20.66 12.70 -20.19
N ALA A 323 -21.24 13.83 -20.59
CA ALA A 323 -20.82 15.15 -20.13
C ALA A 323 -20.86 15.27 -18.61
N ARG A 324 -21.94 14.80 -17.97
CA ARG A 324 -22.10 14.87 -16.52
C ARG A 324 -21.20 13.88 -15.78
N LEU A 325 -20.96 12.71 -16.37
CA LEU A 325 -20.03 11.71 -15.84
C LEU A 325 -18.60 12.24 -15.85
N ILE A 326 -18.13 12.80 -16.97
CA ILE A 326 -16.80 13.42 -17.06
C ILE A 326 -16.66 14.53 -16.01
N GLN A 327 -17.66 15.42 -15.88
CA GLN A 327 -17.64 16.44 -14.85
C GLN A 327 -17.48 15.83 -13.46
N LYS A 328 -18.24 14.78 -13.13
CA LYS A 328 -18.14 14.09 -11.84
C LYS A 328 -16.77 13.46 -11.63
N LEU A 329 -16.16 12.85 -12.66
CA LEU A 329 -14.81 12.30 -12.57
C LEU A 329 -13.77 13.40 -12.30
N ALA A 330 -13.88 14.54 -12.98
CA ALA A 330 -13.00 15.70 -12.77
C ALA A 330 -13.18 16.33 -11.38
N GLU A 331 -14.41 16.42 -10.87
CA GLU A 331 -14.72 16.87 -9.50
C GLU A 331 -14.11 15.92 -8.44
N ARG A 332 -14.10 14.61 -8.70
CA ARG A 332 -13.57 13.59 -7.79
C ARG A 332 -12.05 13.51 -7.79
N ASP A 333 -11.41 13.82 -8.92
CA ASP A 333 -9.94 13.85 -9.00
C ASP A 333 -9.37 15.13 -8.41
N ALA A 334 -9.82 16.30 -8.90
CA ALA A 334 -9.50 17.65 -8.42
C ALA A 334 -8.00 18.03 -8.30
N THR A 335 -7.08 17.11 -8.54
CA THR A 335 -5.63 17.29 -8.37
C THR A 335 -4.90 17.32 -9.71
N VAL A 336 -5.28 16.44 -10.65
CA VAL A 336 -4.70 16.35 -11.99
C VAL A 336 -5.66 16.93 -13.03
N ILE A 337 -6.91 16.50 -12.99
CA ILE A 337 -8.01 17.03 -13.80
C ILE A 337 -8.99 17.73 -12.87
N CYS A 338 -9.37 18.96 -13.24
CA CYS A 338 -10.25 19.80 -12.44
C CYS A 338 -11.45 20.27 -13.27
N TRP A 339 -12.61 20.34 -12.64
CA TRP A 339 -13.75 21.10 -13.15
C TRP A 339 -13.75 22.52 -12.57
N ARG A 340 -13.71 23.56 -13.40
CA ARG A 340 -13.71 24.98 -12.98
C ARG A 340 -14.55 25.84 -13.95
N GLY A 341 -15.53 26.56 -13.40
CA GLY A 341 -16.30 27.58 -14.11
C GLY A 341 -16.96 27.14 -15.42
N ASP A 342 -17.29 25.84 -15.56
CA ASP A 342 -17.85 25.16 -16.75
C ASP A 342 -16.85 24.57 -17.75
N SER A 343 -15.59 24.43 -17.35
CA SER A 343 -14.57 23.77 -18.16
C SER A 343 -13.72 22.77 -17.39
N ILE A 344 -13.18 21.79 -18.11
CA ILE A 344 -12.16 20.86 -17.64
C ILE A 344 -10.80 21.47 -17.89
N MET A 345 -9.97 21.47 -16.86
CA MET A 345 -8.63 22.06 -16.89
C MET A 345 -7.62 21.15 -16.21
N LEU A 346 -6.33 21.44 -16.43
CA LEU A 346 -5.26 20.84 -15.65
C LEU A 346 -5.27 21.37 -14.21
N GLY A 347 -5.12 20.47 -13.26
CA GLY A 347 -4.87 20.75 -11.85
C GLY A 347 -3.39 20.97 -11.56
N ALA A 348 -3.08 21.21 -10.28
CA ALA A 348 -1.71 21.54 -9.85
C ALA A 348 -0.72 20.37 -9.98
N ALA A 349 -1.21 19.12 -9.96
CA ALA A 349 -0.39 17.91 -10.08
C ALA A 349 -0.30 17.36 -11.52
N ALA A 350 -0.81 18.10 -12.50
CA ALA A 350 -0.86 17.64 -13.88
C ALA A 350 0.52 17.61 -14.55
N GLY A 351 0.79 16.56 -15.34
CA GLY A 351 2.07 16.39 -16.03
C GLY A 351 3.23 16.01 -15.11
N GLU A 352 3.01 15.93 -13.80
CA GLU A 352 3.85 15.10 -12.95
C GLU A 352 3.71 13.66 -13.45
N LEU A 353 4.83 13.02 -13.83
CA LEU A 353 4.82 11.60 -14.16
C LEU A 353 4.11 10.85 -13.02
N ARG A 354 3.32 9.83 -13.37
CA ARG A 354 2.86 8.81 -12.42
C ARG A 354 4.11 8.22 -11.75
N GLY A 355 4.59 8.86 -10.69
CA GLY A 355 5.88 8.55 -10.06
C GLY A 355 7.11 9.30 -10.58
N SER A 356 7.12 10.64 -10.64
CA SER A 356 8.42 11.36 -10.53
C SER A 356 8.44 12.42 -9.42
N ALA A 357 8.52 11.93 -8.18
CA ALA A 357 9.43 12.41 -7.13
C ALA A 357 9.23 11.54 -5.87
N ASP A 358 10.02 10.47 -5.78
CA ASP A 358 10.59 9.95 -4.53
C ASP A 358 9.77 9.15 -3.50
N THR A 359 8.49 8.77 -3.67
CA THR A 359 7.86 7.91 -2.63
C THR A 359 6.78 6.88 -3.00
N GLU A 360 6.20 6.88 -4.21
CA GLU A 360 5.02 6.01 -4.48
C GLU A 360 5.31 4.78 -5.34
N ASP A 361 6.40 4.76 -6.11
CA ASP A 361 6.77 3.59 -6.93
C ASP A 361 7.29 2.41 -6.07
N GLU A 362 7.87 2.70 -4.89
CA GLU A 362 8.33 1.69 -3.92
C GLU A 362 7.19 0.89 -3.24
N ASN A 363 5.94 1.29 -3.43
CA ASN A 363 4.77 0.67 -2.80
C ASN A 363 3.85 -0.05 -3.79
N ARG A 364 4.06 0.08 -5.11
CA ARG A 364 3.26 -0.67 -6.07
C ARG A 364 3.72 -2.14 -6.02
N PRO A 365 2.82 -3.08 -5.70
CA PRO A 365 3.16 -4.49 -5.79
C PRO A 365 3.52 -4.78 -7.25
N PRO A 366 4.58 -5.58 -7.50
CA PRO A 366 4.94 -5.97 -8.85
C PRO A 366 3.73 -6.61 -9.53
N GLN A 367 3.58 -6.31 -10.82
CA GLN A 367 2.58 -6.99 -11.63
C GLN A 367 3.10 -8.40 -11.90
N ASP A 368 2.35 -9.39 -11.42
CA ASP A 368 2.58 -10.79 -11.69
C ASP A 368 1.32 -11.32 -12.34
N ASP A 369 1.39 -11.66 -13.62
CA ASP A 369 0.26 -12.14 -14.42
C ASP A 369 -0.35 -13.43 -13.87
N ALA A 370 0.36 -14.12 -12.97
CA ALA A 370 -0.18 -15.27 -12.24
C ALA A 370 -1.19 -14.88 -11.14
N PHE A 371 -1.38 -13.60 -10.86
CA PHE A 371 -2.33 -13.08 -9.87
C PHE A 371 -3.24 -12.03 -10.51
N ALA A 372 -4.48 -11.94 -10.04
CA ALA A 372 -5.36 -10.83 -10.38
C ALA A 372 -4.77 -9.49 -9.87
N PRO A 373 -4.26 -8.59 -10.73
CA PRO A 373 -3.66 -7.33 -10.31
C PRO A 373 -4.65 -6.40 -9.60
N GLN A 374 -5.96 -6.62 -9.80
CA GLN A 374 -7.03 -5.90 -9.11
C GLN A 374 -6.93 -6.02 -7.58
N LEU A 375 -6.50 -7.18 -7.09
CA LEU A 375 -6.51 -7.53 -5.67
C LEU A 375 -5.10 -7.85 -5.20
N PHE A 376 -4.27 -6.82 -5.10
CA PHE A 376 -2.85 -6.95 -4.82
C PHE A 376 -2.49 -7.75 -3.56
N ARG A 377 -3.41 -7.80 -2.59
CA ARG A 377 -3.18 -8.56 -1.36
C ARG A 377 -3.11 -10.07 -1.58
N LEU A 378 -3.64 -10.59 -2.69
CA LEU A 378 -3.47 -12.00 -3.07
C LEU A 378 -1.98 -12.33 -3.28
N HIS A 379 -1.28 -11.48 -4.05
CA HIS A 379 0.16 -11.62 -4.26
C HIS A 379 0.93 -11.42 -2.94
N ASN A 380 0.55 -10.43 -2.14
CA ASN A 380 1.19 -10.21 -0.83
C ASN A 380 1.08 -11.42 0.11
N LEU A 381 -0.07 -12.09 0.15
CA LEU A 381 -0.25 -13.31 0.93
C LEU A 381 0.66 -14.43 0.44
N HIS A 382 0.74 -14.62 -0.87
CA HIS A 382 1.64 -15.61 -1.46
C HIS A 382 3.10 -15.33 -1.07
N CYS A 383 3.55 -14.08 -1.19
CA CYS A 383 4.88 -13.66 -0.79
C CYS A 383 5.18 -13.94 0.69
N LEU A 384 4.25 -13.59 1.57
CA LEU A 384 4.35 -13.87 2.99
C LEU A 384 4.43 -15.35 3.32
N VAL A 385 3.49 -16.15 2.81
CA VAL A 385 3.42 -17.59 3.10
C VAL A 385 4.68 -18.29 2.60
N THR A 386 5.17 -17.93 1.41
CA THR A 386 6.39 -18.49 0.82
C THR A 386 7.61 -18.21 1.73
N GLU A 387 7.82 -16.96 2.13
CA GLU A 387 8.95 -16.59 3.00
C GLU A 387 8.85 -17.20 4.40
N LEU A 388 7.66 -17.21 4.99
CA LEU A 388 7.42 -17.82 6.30
C LEU A 388 7.58 -19.34 6.27
N SER A 389 7.38 -19.98 5.12
CA SER A 389 7.68 -21.40 4.90
C SER A 389 9.17 -21.68 4.73
N GLY A 390 10.02 -20.65 4.74
CA GLY A 390 11.48 -20.76 4.61
C GLY A 390 11.99 -20.75 3.17
N GLN A 391 11.15 -20.38 2.20
CA GLN A 391 11.53 -20.21 0.80
C GLN A 391 11.86 -18.75 0.49
N VAL A 392 12.50 -18.48 -0.66
CA VAL A 392 12.78 -17.11 -1.10
C VAL A 392 11.47 -16.38 -1.42
N ASN A 393 11.30 -15.16 -0.93
CA ASN A 393 10.10 -14.38 -1.20
C ASN A 393 10.02 -14.02 -2.70
N PRO A 394 8.96 -14.43 -3.41
CA PRO A 394 8.79 -14.17 -4.85
C PRO A 394 8.77 -12.69 -5.21
N GLY A 395 8.34 -11.83 -4.29
CA GLY A 395 8.34 -10.38 -4.47
C GLY A 395 9.75 -9.77 -4.54
N ILE A 396 10.82 -10.52 -4.20
CA ILE A 396 12.20 -10.03 -4.31
C ILE A 396 12.73 -10.12 -5.75
N ARG A 397 12.07 -10.86 -6.66
CA ARG A 397 12.57 -11.05 -8.03
C ARG A 397 12.90 -9.71 -8.71
N ASP A 398 14.12 -9.67 -9.22
CA ASP A 398 14.99 -8.50 -9.32
C ASP A 398 14.44 -7.38 -10.21
N ALA A 399 14.75 -6.14 -9.80
CA ALA A 399 14.78 -4.96 -10.68
C ALA A 399 15.91 -5.05 -11.74
N GLY A 400 16.20 -6.25 -12.27
CA GLY A 400 17.36 -6.50 -13.12
C GLY A 400 17.46 -7.87 -13.78
N SER A 401 16.41 -8.71 -13.81
CA SER A 401 16.45 -10.01 -14.54
C SER A 401 15.73 -9.99 -15.91
N GLU A 402 15.53 -8.83 -16.52
CA GLU A 402 15.25 -8.72 -17.96
C GLU A 402 16.50 -8.21 -18.69
N ALA A 403 17.51 -9.07 -18.78
CA ALA A 403 18.55 -9.02 -19.80
C ALA A 403 19.25 -10.37 -19.86
N ALA A 404 18.68 -11.30 -20.63
CA ALA A 404 19.40 -12.38 -21.31
C ALA A 404 18.59 -12.81 -22.53
#